data_AF-A0A0G1MDV9-F1
#
_entry.id   AF-A0A0G1MDV9-F1
#
_cell.length_a   1.000
_cell.length_b   1.000
_cell.length_c   1.000
_cell.angle_alpha   90.00
_cell.angle_beta   90.00
_cell.angle_gamma   90.00
#
_symmetry.space_group_name_H-M   'P 1'
#
loop_
_entity.id
_entity.type
_entity.pdbx_description
1 polymer ?
#
loop_
_entity_poly.entity_id
_entity_poly.type
_entity_poly.pdbx_seq_one_letter_code
_entity_poly.pdbx_strand_id
1 'polypeptide(L)'
;MLSAKLIRHIKKLRRKGRSVPEISRECSISKSTALRYISGIKIEPKYYQRWLDRRNASKILSEKHWEFAHEDAKSFVDAASREGLALIAASLYWAEGNKKDLSFTNTDSEMIKLFLYILRNIFNIKDEDLKISIRTYEDLDANECLKFWSGVVGIKLDRNNTSINVLEGSKKGKLKYGMCRV
;
A
#
# COMPACT_ATOMS: atom_id res chain seq x y z
N MET A 1 -32.17 4.86 -37.31
CA MET A 1 -32.19 5.73 -36.11
C MET A 1 -33.09 5.10 -35.06
N LEU A 2 -32.86 5.32 -33.75
CA LEU A 2 -33.73 4.79 -32.70
C LEU A 2 -35.08 5.52 -32.67
N SER A 3 -36.15 4.83 -32.27
CA SER A 3 -37.47 5.46 -32.11
C SER A 3 -37.49 6.47 -30.96
N ALA A 4 -38.30 7.51 -31.07
CA ALA A 4 -38.46 8.53 -30.02
C ALA A 4 -38.89 7.92 -28.67
N LYS A 5 -39.72 6.86 -28.71
CA LYS A 5 -40.14 6.09 -27.53
C LYS A 5 -38.96 5.42 -26.84
N LEU A 6 -38.08 4.77 -27.60
CA LEU A 6 -36.89 4.10 -27.08
C LEU A 6 -35.88 5.10 -26.51
N ILE A 7 -35.65 6.23 -27.17
CA ILE A 7 -34.78 7.30 -26.65
C ILE A 7 -35.32 7.83 -25.31
N ARG A 8 -36.63 8.07 -25.19
CA ARG A 8 -37.24 8.51 -23.93
C ARG A 8 -37.05 7.47 -22.82
N HIS A 9 -37.17 6.19 -23.15
CA HIS A 9 -36.94 5.10 -22.22
C HIS A 9 -35.48 5.03 -21.74
N ILE A 10 -34.50 5.09 -22.64
CA ILE A 10 -33.06 5.14 -22.33
C ILE A 10 -32.74 6.29 -21.35
N LYS A 11 -33.25 7.49 -21.63
CA LYS A 11 -33.04 8.66 -20.75
C LYS A 11 -33.66 8.45 -19.36
N LYS A 12 -34.85 7.83 -19.30
CA LYS A 12 -35.53 7.48 -18.03
C LYS A 12 -34.72 6.47 -17.22
N LEU A 13 -34.16 5.44 -17.87
CA LEU A 13 -33.29 4.46 -17.20
C LEU A 13 -32.04 5.11 -16.64
N ARG A 14 -31.41 6.04 -17.38
CA ARG A 14 -30.27 6.79 -16.86
C ARG A 14 -30.64 7.61 -15.64
N ARG A 15 -31.73 8.39 -15.67
CA ARG A 15 -32.19 9.19 -14.52
C ARG A 15 -32.43 8.36 -13.26
N LYS A 16 -32.80 7.08 -13.43
CA LYS A 16 -32.93 6.08 -12.36
C LYS A 16 -31.62 5.50 -11.82
N GLY A 17 -30.45 5.94 -12.31
CA GLY A 17 -29.16 5.41 -11.87
C GLY A 17 -28.69 4.16 -12.61
N ARG A 18 -29.29 3.78 -13.75
CA ARG A 18 -28.78 2.64 -14.53
C ARG A 18 -27.47 3.00 -15.24
N SER A 19 -26.56 2.02 -15.27
CA SER A 19 -25.25 2.08 -15.92
C SER A 19 -25.34 1.80 -17.43
N VAL A 20 -24.29 2.15 -18.18
CA VAL A 20 -24.22 1.89 -19.63
C VAL A 20 -24.44 0.38 -19.96
N PRO A 21 -23.82 -0.58 -19.25
CA PRO A 21 -24.07 -2.00 -19.54
C PRO A 21 -25.48 -2.47 -19.19
N GLU A 22 -26.12 -1.91 -18.15
CA GLU A 22 -27.52 -2.22 -17.82
C GLU A 22 -28.46 -1.70 -18.92
N ILE A 23 -28.30 -0.45 -19.35
CA ILE A 23 -29.12 0.17 -20.40
C ILE A 23 -28.92 -0.55 -21.74
N SER A 24 -27.68 -0.91 -22.08
CA SER A 24 -27.34 -1.64 -23.30
C SER A 24 -28.05 -3.00 -23.36
N ARG A 25 -28.07 -3.76 -22.25
CA ARG A 25 -28.78 -5.05 -22.15
C ARG A 25 -30.29 -4.87 -22.16
N GLU A 26 -30.82 -3.93 -21.37
CA GLU A 26 -32.27 -3.72 -21.22
C GLU A 26 -32.93 -3.20 -22.50
N CYS A 27 -32.23 -2.36 -23.26
CA CYS A 27 -32.73 -1.79 -24.52
C CYS A 27 -32.25 -2.53 -25.77
N SER A 28 -31.46 -3.61 -25.62
CA SER A 28 -30.83 -4.36 -26.73
C SER A 28 -30.10 -3.46 -27.74
N ILE A 29 -29.30 -2.51 -27.24
CA ILE A 29 -28.51 -1.57 -28.06
C ILE A 29 -27.02 -1.69 -27.74
N SER A 30 -26.15 -1.25 -28.66
CA SER A 30 -24.71 -1.19 -28.38
C SER A 30 -24.38 -0.25 -27.22
N LYS A 31 -23.31 -0.53 -26.47
CA LYS A 31 -22.82 0.33 -25.37
C LYS A 31 -22.52 1.76 -25.85
N SER A 32 -21.95 1.90 -27.06
CA SER A 32 -21.67 3.20 -27.68
C SER A 32 -22.95 3.99 -27.96
N THR A 33 -24.00 3.31 -28.43
CA THR A 33 -25.31 3.93 -28.66
C THR A 33 -25.95 4.35 -27.33
N ALA A 34 -25.92 3.50 -26.31
CA ALA A 34 -26.42 3.83 -24.98
C ALA A 34 -25.70 5.06 -24.40
N LEU A 35 -24.36 5.09 -24.47
CA LEU A 35 -23.53 6.20 -23.98
C LEU A 35 -23.90 7.53 -24.67
N ARG A 36 -24.07 7.51 -25.99
CA ARG A 36 -24.42 8.70 -26.78
C ARG A 36 -25.71 9.36 -26.29
N TYR A 37 -26.74 8.59 -25.95
CA TYR A 37 -28.05 9.13 -25.55
C TYR A 37 -28.16 9.51 -24.08
N ILE A 38 -27.24 9.04 -23.23
CA ILE A 38 -27.26 9.29 -21.79
C ILE A 38 -26.21 10.31 -21.33
N SER A 39 -25.30 10.72 -22.21
CA SER A 39 -24.29 11.74 -21.93
C SER A 39 -24.95 13.03 -21.45
N GLY A 40 -24.41 13.63 -20.38
CA GLY A 40 -24.93 14.86 -19.77
C GLY A 40 -26.21 14.69 -18.92
N ILE A 41 -26.81 13.51 -18.82
CA ILE A 41 -28.00 13.30 -18.00
C ILE A 41 -27.61 13.07 -16.54
N LYS A 42 -28.06 13.97 -15.67
CA LYS A 42 -27.94 13.86 -14.21
C LYS A 42 -28.90 12.79 -13.67
N ILE A 43 -28.44 12.06 -12.65
CA ILE A 43 -29.26 11.10 -11.90
C ILE A 43 -30.24 11.88 -11.03
N GLU A 44 -31.48 11.41 -10.89
CA GLU A 44 -32.45 12.06 -10.00
C GLU A 44 -31.99 11.91 -8.53
N PRO A 45 -32.14 12.96 -7.69
CA PRO A 45 -31.65 12.95 -6.30
C PRO A 45 -32.05 11.71 -5.50
N LYS A 46 -33.29 11.23 -5.66
CA LYS A 46 -33.82 10.04 -4.99
C LYS A 46 -33.11 8.72 -5.34
N TYR A 47 -32.37 8.66 -6.45
CA TYR A 47 -31.59 7.48 -6.85
C TYR A 47 -30.08 7.67 -6.72
N TYR A 48 -29.63 8.85 -6.27
CA TYR A 48 -28.21 9.21 -6.27
C TYR A 48 -27.40 8.33 -5.33
N GLN A 49 -27.88 8.12 -4.09
CA GLN A 49 -27.19 7.28 -3.10
C GLN A 49 -27.00 5.85 -3.60
N ARG A 50 -28.10 5.19 -4.04
CA ARG A 50 -28.05 3.84 -4.61
C ARG A 50 -27.10 3.74 -5.81
N TRP A 51 -27.03 4.78 -6.62
CA TRP A 51 -26.11 4.84 -7.76
C TRP A 51 -24.64 4.93 -7.30
N LEU A 52 -24.34 5.71 -6.25
CA LEU A 52 -23.01 5.78 -5.63
C LEU A 52 -22.62 4.44 -4.98
N ASP A 53 -23.51 3.85 -4.19
CA ASP A 53 -23.24 2.59 -3.47
C ASP A 53 -22.87 1.47 -4.45
N ARG A 54 -23.55 1.40 -5.61
CA ARG A 54 -23.22 0.43 -6.66
C ARG A 54 -21.86 0.65 -7.30
N ARG A 55 -21.37 1.90 -7.36
CA ARG A 55 -20.03 2.21 -7.87
C ARG A 55 -18.96 1.94 -6.81
N ASN A 56 -19.31 2.10 -5.54
CA ASN A 56 -18.43 1.84 -4.42
C ASN A 56 -18.47 0.39 -3.93
N ALA A 57 -19.43 -0.42 -4.41
CA ALA A 57 -19.61 -1.81 -3.97
C ALA A 57 -18.32 -2.64 -4.11
N SER A 58 -17.59 -2.51 -5.23
CA SER A 58 -16.31 -3.19 -5.41
C SER A 58 -15.24 -2.71 -4.42
N LYS A 59 -15.22 -1.41 -4.10
CA LYS A 59 -14.31 -0.84 -3.11
C LYS A 59 -14.64 -1.36 -1.70
N ILE A 60 -15.91 -1.32 -1.31
CA ILE A 60 -16.39 -1.81 -0.01
C ILE A 60 -16.10 -3.31 0.16
N LEU A 61 -16.36 -4.11 -0.88
CA LEU A 61 -16.04 -5.54 -0.87
C LEU A 61 -14.53 -5.78 -0.75
N SER A 62 -13.73 -5.00 -1.50
CA SER A 62 -12.27 -5.08 -1.39
C SER A 62 -11.78 -4.70 0.00
N GLU A 63 -12.31 -3.65 0.60
CA GLU A 63 -11.97 -3.22 1.98
C GLU A 63 -12.29 -4.34 2.98
N LYS A 64 -13.48 -4.94 2.88
CA LYS A 64 -13.84 -6.10 3.71
C LYS A 64 -12.93 -7.31 3.52
N HIS A 65 -12.55 -7.60 2.28
CA HIS A 65 -11.61 -8.70 2.01
C HIS A 65 -10.22 -8.41 2.59
N TRP A 66 -9.77 -7.14 2.53
CA TRP A 66 -8.52 -6.73 3.17
C TRP A 66 -8.57 -6.84 4.69
N GLU A 67 -9.67 -6.40 5.31
CA GLU A 67 -9.89 -6.55 6.75
C GLU A 67 -9.86 -8.03 7.16
N PHE A 68 -10.58 -8.89 6.43
CA PHE A 68 -10.58 -10.32 6.70
C PHE A 68 -9.18 -10.95 6.52
N ALA A 69 -8.49 -10.64 5.42
CA ALA A 69 -7.14 -11.14 5.18
C ALA A 69 -6.14 -10.65 6.25
N HIS A 70 -6.33 -9.42 6.76
CA HIS A 70 -5.52 -8.88 7.84
C HIS A 70 -5.71 -9.66 9.15
N GLU A 71 -6.96 -9.90 9.55
CA GLU A 71 -7.26 -10.69 10.76
C GLU A 71 -6.80 -12.14 10.63
N ASP A 72 -7.00 -12.76 9.46
CA ASP A 72 -6.52 -14.11 9.18
C ASP A 72 -4.99 -14.18 9.27
N ALA A 73 -4.28 -13.27 8.60
CA ALA A 73 -2.82 -13.18 8.67
C ALA A 73 -2.30 -12.96 10.09
N LYS A 74 -3.00 -12.13 10.88
CA LYS A 74 -2.65 -11.89 12.29
C LYS A 74 -2.69 -13.19 13.10
N SER A 75 -3.70 -14.04 12.88
CA SER A 75 -3.80 -15.33 13.57
C SER A 75 -2.62 -16.28 13.27
N PHE A 76 -2.09 -16.24 12.04
CA PHE A 76 -0.89 -17.00 11.68
C PHE A 76 0.38 -16.45 12.33
N VAL A 77 0.51 -15.12 12.42
CA VAL A 77 1.69 -14.45 12.98
C VAL A 77 1.74 -14.59 14.51
N ASP A 78 0.61 -14.45 15.20
CA ASP A 78 0.53 -14.62 16.66
C ASP A 78 0.89 -16.06 17.10
N ALA A 79 0.69 -17.03 16.20
CA ALA A 79 1.09 -18.43 16.40
C ALA A 79 2.53 -18.74 15.95
N ALA A 80 3.30 -17.75 15.48
CA ALA A 80 4.63 -17.99 14.92
C ALA A 80 5.60 -18.51 15.99
N SER A 81 6.11 -19.72 15.77
CA SER A 81 7.14 -20.29 16.63
C SER A 81 8.49 -19.58 16.45
N ARG A 82 9.43 -19.89 17.34
CA ARG A 82 10.82 -19.42 17.24
C ARG A 82 11.42 -19.75 15.86
N GLU A 83 11.17 -20.96 15.37
CA GLU A 83 11.63 -21.45 14.07
C GLU A 83 10.97 -20.70 12.90
N GLY A 84 9.67 -20.40 13.01
CA GLY A 84 8.96 -19.59 12.02
C GLY A 84 9.54 -18.19 11.89
N LEU A 85 9.80 -17.52 13.03
CA LEU A 85 10.44 -16.22 13.06
C LEU A 85 11.88 -16.26 12.51
N ALA A 86 12.65 -17.30 12.83
CA ALA A 86 13.99 -17.50 12.27
C ALA A 86 13.95 -17.67 10.73
N LEU A 87 12.98 -18.42 10.21
CA LEU A 87 12.79 -18.60 8.77
C LEU A 87 12.39 -17.29 8.08
N ILE A 88 11.59 -16.44 8.73
CA ILE A 88 11.26 -15.11 8.22
C ILE A 88 12.53 -14.26 8.10
N ALA A 89 13.37 -14.20 9.15
CA ALA A 89 14.63 -13.45 9.08
C ALA A 89 15.57 -13.99 7.99
N ALA A 90 15.68 -15.32 7.85
CA ALA A 90 16.45 -15.94 6.77
C ALA A 90 15.89 -15.57 5.38
N SER A 91 14.57 -15.54 5.24
CA SER A 91 13.88 -15.19 3.99
C SER A 91 14.09 -13.71 3.63
N LEU A 92 14.01 -12.81 4.61
CA LEU A 92 14.30 -11.38 4.46
C LEU A 92 15.75 -11.14 4.06
N TYR A 93 16.69 -11.80 4.73
CA TYR A 93 18.11 -11.74 4.39
C TYR A 93 18.38 -12.32 2.99
N TRP A 94 17.68 -13.39 2.60
CA TRP A 94 17.85 -13.97 1.26
C TRP A 94 17.34 -13.03 0.16
N ALA A 95 16.25 -12.29 0.41
CA ALA A 95 15.67 -11.37 -0.54
C ALA A 95 16.42 -10.03 -0.67
N GLU A 96 16.78 -9.41 0.45
CA GLU A 96 17.27 -8.01 0.53
C GLU A 96 18.62 -7.88 1.25
N GLY A 97 19.21 -9.01 1.66
CA GLY A 97 20.49 -9.03 2.33
C GLY A 97 21.66 -9.01 1.36
N ASN A 98 22.85 -9.32 1.88
CA ASN A 98 24.07 -9.30 1.09
C ASN A 98 24.88 -10.58 1.32
N LYS A 99 25.80 -10.91 0.40
CA LYS A 99 26.59 -12.17 0.48
C LYS A 99 27.84 -12.09 1.35
N LYS A 100 28.27 -10.88 1.74
CA LYS A 100 29.53 -10.61 2.45
C LYS A 100 29.36 -10.56 3.97
N ASP A 101 28.21 -10.08 4.43
CA ASP A 101 27.87 -9.90 5.83
C ASP A 101 26.36 -9.99 6.04
N LEU A 102 25.94 -10.35 7.25
CA LEU A 102 24.54 -10.35 7.65
C LEU A 102 24.06 -8.91 7.76
N SER A 103 23.60 -8.35 6.65
CA SER A 103 22.96 -7.03 6.62
C SER A 103 21.59 -7.10 6.00
N PHE A 104 20.71 -6.18 6.39
CA PHE A 104 19.40 -6.04 5.78
C PHE A 104 19.12 -4.55 5.54
N THR A 105 18.88 -4.16 4.28
CA THR A 105 18.60 -2.77 3.90
C THR A 105 17.18 -2.63 3.40
N ASN A 106 16.40 -1.71 3.96
CA ASN A 106 15.05 -1.46 3.47
C ASN A 106 14.61 0.00 3.69
N THR A 107 13.59 0.39 2.94
CA THR A 107 12.89 1.68 3.06
C THR A 107 11.68 1.59 3.99
N ASP A 108 11.14 0.39 4.17
CA ASP A 108 9.99 0.13 5.02
C ASP A 108 10.45 -0.04 6.49
N SER A 109 9.92 0.81 7.37
CA SER A 109 10.26 0.81 8.78
C SER A 109 9.75 -0.42 9.53
N GLU A 110 8.62 -1.00 9.11
CA GLU A 110 8.05 -2.18 9.77
C GLU A 110 8.89 -3.43 9.44
N MET A 111 9.43 -3.53 8.22
CA MET A 111 10.38 -4.60 7.87
C MET A 111 11.67 -4.51 8.70
N ILE A 112 12.21 -3.30 8.88
CA ILE A 112 13.40 -3.08 9.72
C ILE A 112 13.11 -3.43 11.19
N LYS A 113 11.96 -3.02 11.73
CA LYS A 113 11.54 -3.38 13.10
C LYS A 113 11.40 -4.88 13.27
N LEU A 114 10.77 -5.57 12.32
CA LEU A 114 10.60 -7.02 12.37
C LEU A 114 11.96 -7.74 12.35
N PHE A 115 12.86 -7.33 11.46
CA PHE A 115 14.20 -7.91 11.39
C PHE A 115 14.97 -7.72 12.71
N LEU A 116 14.98 -6.50 13.26
CA LEU A 116 15.59 -6.20 14.55
C LEU A 116 14.93 -6.95 15.71
N TYR A 117 13.61 -7.07 15.72
CA TYR A 117 12.87 -7.84 16.71
C TYR A 117 13.33 -9.30 16.71
N ILE A 118 13.47 -9.92 15.54
CA ILE A 118 13.94 -11.30 15.42
C ILE A 118 15.41 -11.41 15.89
N LEU A 119 16.30 -10.51 15.45
CA LEU A 119 17.69 -10.50 15.90
C LEU A 119 17.79 -10.42 17.44
N ARG A 120 17.04 -9.52 18.07
CA ARG A 120 17.06 -9.31 19.52
C ARG A 120 16.44 -10.46 20.31
N ASN A 121 15.25 -10.90 19.92
CA ASN A 121 14.44 -11.81 20.76
C ASN A 121 14.63 -13.29 20.41
N ILE A 122 15.06 -13.61 19.18
CA ILE A 122 15.21 -15.00 18.72
C ILE A 122 16.69 -15.41 18.69
N PHE A 123 17.56 -14.49 18.29
CA PHE A 123 19.00 -14.71 18.20
C PHE A 123 19.81 -14.04 19.32
N ASN A 124 19.16 -13.35 20.26
CA ASN A 124 19.78 -12.68 21.41
C ASN A 124 20.92 -11.70 21.04
N ILE A 125 20.81 -11.05 19.88
CA ILE A 125 21.76 -10.01 19.46
C ILE A 125 21.50 -8.74 20.26
N LYS A 126 22.56 -8.18 20.85
CA LYS A 126 22.49 -6.93 21.62
C LYS A 126 22.63 -5.72 20.71
N ASP A 127 22.12 -4.58 21.16
CA ASP A 127 22.21 -3.33 20.40
C ASP A 127 23.66 -2.86 20.16
N GLU A 128 24.60 -3.21 21.06
CA GLU A 128 26.03 -2.93 20.91
C GLU A 128 26.70 -3.68 19.74
N ASP A 129 26.11 -4.80 19.32
CA ASP A 129 26.59 -5.62 18.21
C ASP A 129 25.99 -5.16 16.86
N LEU A 130 24.96 -4.32 16.88
CA LEU A 130 24.26 -3.84 15.69
C LEU A 130 24.98 -2.63 15.08
N LYS A 131 25.11 -2.62 13.75
CA LYS A 131 25.71 -1.51 12.99
C LYS A 131 24.70 -0.88 12.05
N ILE A 132 24.17 0.25 12.46
CA ILE A 132 23.19 0.98 11.65
C ILE A 132 23.89 1.94 10.69
N SER A 133 23.45 1.96 9.44
CA SER A 133 23.85 2.97 8.47
C SER A 133 22.65 3.45 7.67
N ILE A 134 22.65 4.74 7.34
CA ILE A 134 21.56 5.39 6.61
C ILE A 134 22.07 5.76 5.21
N ARG A 135 21.31 5.37 4.20
CA ARG A 135 21.49 5.87 2.83
C ARG A 135 20.42 6.91 2.56
N THR A 136 20.84 8.14 2.33
CA THR A 136 19.96 9.28 2.05
C THR A 136 20.28 9.87 0.67
N TYR A 137 19.52 10.87 0.28
CA TYR A 137 19.69 11.60 -0.99
C TYR A 137 19.94 13.08 -0.70
N GLU A 138 20.56 13.80 -1.64
CA GLU A 138 20.93 15.22 -1.49
C GLU A 138 19.74 16.13 -1.18
N ASP A 139 18.54 15.75 -1.62
CA ASP A 139 17.31 16.52 -1.44
C ASP A 139 16.57 16.22 -0.12
N LEU A 140 17.13 15.36 0.73
CA LEU A 140 16.58 14.98 2.04
C LEU A 140 17.45 15.52 3.17
N ASP A 141 16.81 15.92 4.27
CA ASP A 141 17.53 16.31 5.49
C ASP A 141 18.05 15.05 6.22
N ALA A 142 19.36 14.86 6.19
CA ALA A 142 20.01 13.73 6.84
C ALA A 142 19.72 13.66 8.35
N ASN A 143 19.53 14.80 9.03
CA ASN A 143 19.20 14.82 10.46
C ASN A 143 17.76 14.37 10.71
N GLU A 144 16.83 14.71 9.82
CA GLU A 144 15.46 14.17 9.88
C GLU A 144 15.45 12.66 9.65
N CYS A 145 16.22 12.18 8.67
CA CYS A 145 16.38 10.74 8.42
C CYS A 145 16.94 10.02 9.65
N LEU A 146 18.03 10.54 10.25
CA LEU A 146 18.60 9.98 11.48
C LEU A 146 17.58 9.94 12.62
N LYS A 147 16.85 11.03 12.86
CA LYS A 147 15.84 11.11 13.91
C LYS A 147 14.73 10.09 13.71
N PHE A 148 14.25 9.94 12.47
CA PHE A 148 13.24 8.94 12.13
C PHE A 148 13.75 7.52 12.39
N TRP A 149 14.90 7.15 11.82
CA TRP A 149 15.43 5.80 11.93
C TRP A 149 15.89 5.48 13.35
N SER A 150 16.35 6.46 14.12
CA SER A 150 16.65 6.30 15.55
C SER A 150 15.41 5.84 16.32
N GLY A 151 14.24 6.42 16.03
CA GLY A 151 12.97 6.00 16.62
C GLY A 151 12.51 4.61 16.16
N VAL A 152 12.78 4.23 14.90
CA VAL A 152 12.43 2.92 14.34
C VAL A 152 13.31 1.81 14.93
N VAL A 153 14.62 2.03 14.98
CA VAL A 153 15.60 1.05 15.45
C VAL A 153 15.57 0.96 16.99
N GLY A 154 15.28 2.06 17.68
CA GLY A 154 15.35 2.16 19.14
C GLY A 154 16.76 2.45 19.67
N ILE A 155 17.71 2.77 18.79
CA ILE A 155 19.09 3.13 19.13
C ILE A 155 19.27 4.63 18.80
N LYS A 156 19.99 5.36 19.65
CA LYS A 156 20.33 6.77 19.35
C LYS A 156 21.26 6.83 18.15
N LEU A 157 20.79 7.41 17.04
CA LEU A 157 21.59 7.61 15.84
C LEU A 157 21.94 9.08 15.67
N ASP A 158 23.22 9.36 15.49
CA ASP A 158 23.75 10.69 15.18
C ASP A 158 24.93 10.60 14.19
N ARG A 159 25.44 11.75 13.76
CA ARG A 159 26.53 11.83 12.77
C ARG A 159 27.86 11.28 13.27
N ASN A 160 28.03 11.07 14.59
CA ASN A 160 29.27 10.58 15.17
C ASN A 160 29.28 9.05 15.29
N ASN A 161 28.11 8.43 15.45
CA ASN A 161 27.99 6.99 15.66
C ASN A 161 27.34 6.22 14.50
N THR A 162 26.83 6.93 13.48
CA THR A 162 26.11 6.33 12.36
C THR A 162 26.74 6.73 11.03
N SER A 163 27.01 5.74 10.17
CA SER A 163 27.46 6.02 8.80
C SER A 163 26.29 6.53 7.96
N ILE A 164 26.46 7.70 7.34
CA ILE A 164 25.48 8.29 6.43
C ILE A 164 26.10 8.37 5.04
N ASN A 165 25.49 7.69 4.08
CA ASN A 165 25.87 7.79 2.69
C ASN A 165 24.83 8.64 1.94
N VAL A 166 25.25 9.79 1.43
CA VAL A 166 24.41 10.69 0.64
C VAL A 166 24.61 10.34 -0.83
N LEU A 167 23.53 9.89 -1.47
CA LEU A 167 23.50 9.52 -2.88
C LEU A 167 23.05 10.71 -3.72
N GLU A 168 23.65 10.85 -4.91
CA GLU A 168 23.24 11.85 -5.89
C GLU A 168 21.82 11.61 -6.41
N GLY A 169 21.08 12.70 -6.62
CA GLY A 169 19.75 12.69 -7.20
C GLY A 169 18.63 13.00 -6.20
N SER A 170 17.39 13.01 -6.72
CA SER A 170 16.20 13.42 -5.96
C SER A 170 15.24 12.24 -5.73
N LYS A 171 14.91 11.98 -4.46
CA LYS A 171 13.89 10.99 -4.04
C LYS A 171 12.83 11.55 -3.12
N LYS A 172 12.78 12.87 -2.94
CA LYS A 172 11.74 13.57 -2.20
C LYS A 172 10.36 13.15 -2.69
N GLY A 173 9.54 12.66 -1.76
CA GLY A 173 8.19 12.13 -2.02
C GLY A 173 8.09 10.62 -2.27
N LYS A 174 9.19 9.92 -2.60
CA LYS A 174 9.21 8.45 -2.73
C LYS A 174 9.86 7.77 -1.52
N LEU A 175 11.00 8.28 -1.08
CA LEU A 175 11.78 7.74 0.05
C LEU A 175 11.98 8.83 1.10
N LYS A 176 10.92 9.16 1.84
CA LYS A 176 10.90 10.34 2.72
C LYS A 176 12.07 10.39 3.71
N TYR A 177 12.54 9.23 4.16
CA TYR A 177 13.63 9.12 5.14
C TYR A 177 14.83 8.31 4.60
N GLY A 178 14.95 8.13 3.29
CA GLY A 178 15.99 7.28 2.69
C GLY A 178 15.81 5.79 3.04
N MET A 179 16.93 5.08 3.19
CA MET A 179 16.99 3.65 3.51
C MET A 179 17.80 3.43 4.79
N CYS A 180 17.35 2.48 5.62
CA CYS A 180 18.12 2.00 6.76
C CYS A 180 18.74 0.66 6.41
N ARG A 181 20.02 0.51 6.77
CA ARG A 181 20.72 -0.76 6.76
C ARG A 181 21.06 -1.14 8.20
N VAL A 182 20.60 -2.32 8.60
CA VAL A 182 21.01 -3.05 9.80
C VAL A 182 22.17 -3.97 9.43
#